data_AF-A0A356NII4-F1
#
_entry.id   AF-A0A356NII4-F1
#
_cell.length_a   1.000
_cell.length_b   1.000
_cell.length_c   1.000
_cell.angle_alpha   90.00
_cell.angle_beta   90.00
_cell.angle_gamma   90.00
#
_symmetry.space_group_name_H-M   'P 1'
#
loop_
_entity.id
_entity.type
_entity.pdbx_description
1 polymer ?
#
loop_
_entity_poly.entity_id
_entity_poly.type
_entity_poly.pdbx_seq_one_letter_code
_entity_poly.pdbx_strand_id
1 'polypeptide(L)'
;KAIVPFPSSDSLNEGCLAEIPHKRLPNYGLNQIQINLIRSALSQANRPEESSYQADMHLYMKILRCNACHERQPLTPPRSDIRAHFSSSGEDLGDEGRVPPALNGVGRKLTRGALKKTIQGAMPVRPYMNTRMPNWGDTHADILTEHFIESDLETDEKPTPRKGRENQVGRNMWGRALMGIDGLGCIQCHPLNGNRSLGIQAMDLKHSSGRLRAPWFRDYLMDPAKFRPGTRMPSFWPNGNPSLKGHGGSSERQIDSIWAYLNELGQSRLPLGMESKGDFMLKPERRPMVFRTFMKDAGLHAIAVGFSRNFHVAFDSKSCRWMLAWSGPFLDAEATWDDRFTPLTSPSGDQLPWFPQSNPFWKQEDTGRQGANLNINAVFSGYRLDGQGIPSFHYTLGGGVVEDQIEPLHNGIQRTVKVSADSSIHKWLIYESVHISKVDHLLFQSDQNFLIRIEKGIPLMVEEDHGKQLWIQLSPASEMELKYTVRRHTP
;
A
#
# COMPACT_ATOMS: atom_id res chain seq x y z
N LYS A 1 40.91 32.79 -10.56
CA LYS A 1 41.19 33.29 -11.94
C LYS A 1 40.69 34.71 -12.00
N ALA A 2 41.57 35.65 -12.38
CA ALA A 2 41.24 37.07 -12.41
C ALA A 2 39.97 37.31 -13.25
N ILE A 3 38.96 37.91 -12.63
CA ILE A 3 37.85 38.53 -13.34
C ILE A 3 38.51 39.64 -14.15
N VAL A 4 38.49 39.55 -15.48
CA VAL A 4 38.93 40.66 -16.33
C VAL A 4 38.08 41.86 -15.91
N PRO A 5 38.68 42.95 -15.41
CA PRO A 5 37.89 44.10 -14.98
C PRO A 5 37.09 44.60 -16.18
N PHE A 6 35.80 44.84 -15.96
CA PHE A 6 34.95 45.49 -16.96
C PHE A 6 35.62 46.81 -17.38
N PRO A 7 35.58 47.19 -18.67
CA PRO A 7 36.15 48.45 -19.14
C PRO A 7 35.56 49.61 -18.33
N SER A 8 36.41 50.54 -17.89
CA SER A 8 35.94 51.79 -17.28
C SER A 8 35.01 52.51 -18.27
N SER A 9 34.00 53.22 -17.75
CA SER A 9 33.02 53.98 -18.53
C SER A 9 33.65 54.89 -19.60
N ASP A 10 34.88 55.31 -19.36
CA ASP A 10 35.64 56.23 -20.19
C ASP A 10 36.13 55.61 -21.51
N SER A 11 36.07 54.26 -21.65
CA SER A 11 36.58 53.52 -22.82
C SER A 11 35.50 52.92 -23.73
N LEU A 12 34.22 53.21 -23.48
CA LEU A 12 33.09 52.59 -24.20
C LEU A 12 32.99 52.97 -25.69
N ASN A 13 33.70 54.01 -26.12
CA ASN A 13 33.77 54.44 -27.51
C ASN A 13 34.94 53.85 -28.30
N GLU A 14 35.76 53.02 -27.67
CA GLU A 14 36.99 52.48 -28.25
C GLU A 14 36.92 50.95 -28.43
N GLY A 15 37.98 50.41 -29.01
CA GLY A 15 38.18 48.97 -29.11
C GLY A 15 37.13 48.27 -29.98
N CYS A 16 36.58 47.17 -29.48
CA CYS A 16 35.56 46.38 -30.19
C CYS A 16 34.17 47.04 -30.23
N LEU A 17 33.98 48.14 -29.50
CA LEU A 17 32.76 48.95 -29.52
C LEU A 17 32.93 50.25 -30.32
N ALA A 18 34.10 50.51 -30.93
CA ALA A 18 34.27 51.63 -31.84
C ALA A 18 33.39 51.47 -33.10
N GLU A 19 32.96 52.58 -33.70
CA GLU A 19 32.19 52.58 -34.96
C GLU A 19 32.97 51.88 -36.08
N ILE A 20 34.30 52.02 -36.06
CA ILE A 20 35.24 51.27 -36.90
C ILE A 20 36.35 50.70 -36.01
N PRO A 21 36.32 49.39 -35.67
CA PRO A 21 37.36 48.76 -34.87
C PRO A 21 38.72 48.77 -35.57
N HIS A 22 39.80 48.98 -34.82
CA HIS A 22 41.16 48.91 -35.34
C HIS A 22 41.48 47.51 -35.89
N LYS A 23 42.24 47.39 -37.00
CA LYS A 23 42.50 46.12 -37.72
C LYS A 23 43.09 44.97 -36.87
N ARG A 24 43.71 45.29 -35.73
CA ARG A 24 44.32 44.32 -34.80
C ARG A 24 43.41 43.93 -33.63
N LEU A 25 42.19 44.45 -33.58
CA LEU A 25 41.21 44.15 -32.55
C LEU A 25 40.08 43.28 -33.12
N PRO A 26 39.43 42.45 -32.29
CA PRO A 26 38.28 41.67 -32.73
C PRO A 26 37.16 42.57 -33.27
N ASN A 27 36.71 42.28 -34.50
CA ASN A 27 35.55 42.91 -35.10
C ASN A 27 34.40 41.91 -35.10
N TYR A 28 33.37 42.17 -34.29
CA TYR A 28 32.20 41.31 -34.12
C TYR A 28 31.06 41.60 -35.11
N GLY A 29 31.25 42.52 -36.06
CA GLY A 29 30.23 42.88 -37.05
C GLY A 29 28.99 43.53 -36.43
N LEU A 30 29.14 44.23 -35.30
CA LEU A 30 28.04 44.90 -34.61
C LEU A 30 27.56 46.11 -35.42
N ASN A 31 26.25 46.25 -35.58
CA ASN A 31 25.67 47.46 -36.16
C ASN A 31 25.57 48.59 -35.12
N GLN A 32 25.28 49.82 -35.57
CA GLN A 32 25.24 50.99 -34.70
C GLN A 32 24.22 50.87 -33.55
N ILE A 33 23.08 50.21 -33.81
CA ILE A 33 22.05 49.99 -32.78
C ILE A 33 22.60 49.08 -31.68
N GLN A 34 23.24 47.98 -32.05
CA GLN A 34 23.85 47.04 -31.12
C GLN A 34 24.98 47.69 -30.31
N ILE A 35 25.85 48.46 -30.97
CA ILE A 35 26.93 49.22 -30.31
C ILE A 35 26.33 50.17 -29.26
N ASN A 36 25.33 50.96 -29.63
CA ASN A 36 24.69 51.92 -28.72
C ASN A 36 24.01 51.22 -27.53
N LEU A 37 23.33 50.08 -27.76
CA LEU A 37 22.71 49.29 -26.69
C LEU A 37 23.74 48.71 -25.73
N ILE A 38 24.85 48.17 -26.25
CA ILE A 38 25.92 47.61 -25.41
C ILE A 38 26.57 48.71 -24.59
N ARG A 39 26.91 49.86 -25.20
CA ARG A 39 27.46 51.01 -24.48
C ARG A 39 26.52 51.50 -23.37
N SER A 40 25.23 51.62 -23.68
CA SER A 40 24.21 52.04 -22.71
C SER A 40 24.14 51.06 -21.52
N ALA A 41 24.13 49.75 -21.79
CA ALA A 41 24.14 48.73 -20.74
C ALA A 41 25.42 48.79 -19.88
N LEU A 42 26.59 48.92 -20.52
CA LEU A 42 27.88 48.99 -19.82
C LEU A 42 28.02 50.27 -18.98
N SER A 43 27.48 51.40 -19.44
CA SER A 43 27.50 52.65 -18.67
C SER A 43 26.68 52.56 -17.38
N GLN A 44 25.74 51.63 -17.30
CA GLN A 44 24.91 51.36 -16.12
C GLN A 44 25.45 50.23 -15.25
N ALA A 45 26.41 49.42 -15.75
CA ALA A 45 26.88 48.20 -15.11
C ALA A 45 27.64 48.42 -13.77
N ASN A 46 28.10 49.65 -13.50
CA ASN A 46 28.75 50.00 -12.24
C ASN A 46 27.78 50.43 -11.12
N ARG A 47 26.47 50.36 -11.36
CA ARG A 47 25.49 50.54 -10.29
C ARG A 47 25.37 49.23 -9.51
N PRO A 48 25.65 49.21 -8.19
CA PRO A 48 25.32 48.05 -7.38
C PRO A 48 23.80 47.96 -7.28
N GLU A 49 23.16 47.25 -8.19
CA GLU A 49 21.83 46.71 -7.93
C GLU A 49 22.01 45.43 -7.11
N GLU A 50 21.37 45.36 -5.94
CA GLU A 50 21.19 44.09 -5.26
C GLU A 50 20.44 43.14 -6.22
N SER A 51 21.14 42.14 -6.73
CA SER A 51 20.50 41.16 -7.59
C SER A 51 19.53 40.33 -6.77
N SER A 52 18.26 40.28 -7.21
CA SER A 52 17.30 39.35 -6.63
C SER A 52 17.55 37.95 -7.15
N TYR A 53 17.18 36.93 -6.37
CA TYR A 53 17.21 35.54 -6.83
C TYR A 53 16.49 35.33 -8.17
N GLN A 54 15.44 36.11 -8.44
CA GLN A 54 14.70 36.07 -9.69
C GLN A 54 15.52 36.64 -10.86
N ALA A 55 16.22 37.76 -10.66
CA ALA A 55 17.08 38.36 -11.67
C ALA A 55 18.25 37.42 -12.02
N ASP A 56 18.90 36.85 -11.01
CA ASP A 56 19.98 35.87 -11.19
C ASP A 56 19.50 34.61 -11.91
N MET A 57 18.37 34.04 -11.50
CA MET A 57 17.77 32.89 -12.16
C MET A 57 17.49 33.17 -13.64
N HIS A 58 16.90 34.32 -13.98
CA HIS A 58 16.65 34.71 -15.36
C HIS A 58 17.94 34.88 -16.16
N LEU A 59 19.00 35.44 -15.57
CA LEU A 59 20.31 35.57 -16.20
C LEU A 59 20.91 34.20 -16.51
N TYR A 60 20.95 33.29 -15.52
CA TYR A 60 21.46 31.92 -15.72
C TYR A 60 20.64 31.15 -16.76
N MET A 61 19.32 31.29 -16.76
CA MET A 61 18.46 30.68 -17.77
C MET A 61 18.79 31.16 -19.19
N LYS A 62 19.15 32.43 -19.37
CA LYS A 62 19.59 32.98 -20.67
C LYS A 62 20.97 32.45 -21.05
N ILE A 63 21.93 32.46 -20.13
CA ILE A 63 23.30 31.96 -20.34
C ILE A 63 23.28 30.49 -20.78
N LEU A 64 22.50 29.67 -20.09
CA LEU A 64 22.36 28.24 -20.37
C LEU A 64 21.28 27.93 -21.43
N ARG A 65 20.67 28.98 -22.01
CA ARG A 65 19.62 28.88 -23.04
C ARG A 65 18.43 28.00 -22.66
N CYS A 66 18.07 27.94 -21.38
CA CYS A 66 16.90 27.21 -20.90
C CYS A 66 15.60 27.68 -21.59
N ASN A 67 15.52 28.99 -21.88
CA ASN A 67 14.38 29.61 -22.56
C ASN A 67 14.29 29.31 -24.07
N ALA A 68 15.27 28.58 -24.64
CA ALA A 68 15.12 28.02 -25.98
C ALA A 68 14.12 26.87 -26.02
N CYS A 69 13.89 26.19 -24.89
CA CYS A 69 12.99 25.05 -24.77
C CYS A 69 11.84 25.27 -23.79
N HIS A 70 12.09 25.99 -22.70
CA HIS A 70 11.15 26.16 -21.61
C HIS A 70 10.56 27.57 -21.55
N GLU A 71 9.28 27.66 -21.22
CA GLU A 71 8.63 28.94 -20.90
C GLU A 71 8.90 29.33 -19.44
N ARG A 72 9.19 30.61 -19.19
CA ARG A 72 9.32 31.21 -17.84
C ARG A 72 9.00 32.69 -17.94
N GLN A 73 7.91 33.15 -17.33
CA GLN A 73 7.56 34.57 -17.37
C GLN A 73 8.50 35.41 -16.49
N PRO A 74 8.85 36.65 -16.90
CA PRO A 74 8.45 37.35 -18.13
C PRO A 74 9.42 37.13 -19.31
N LEU A 75 10.26 36.08 -19.31
CA LEU A 75 11.17 35.80 -20.42
C LEU A 75 10.38 35.48 -21.70
N THR A 76 10.98 35.84 -22.84
CA THR A 76 10.44 35.48 -24.15
C THR A 76 10.29 33.96 -24.26
N PRO A 77 9.10 33.46 -24.66
CA PRO A 77 8.87 32.03 -24.82
C PRO A 77 9.70 31.43 -25.96
N PRO A 78 9.83 30.10 -26.02
CA PRO A 78 10.46 29.40 -27.15
C PRO A 78 9.80 29.79 -28.49
N ARG A 79 10.62 29.87 -29.55
CA ARG A 79 10.10 30.15 -30.90
C ARG A 79 9.18 29.02 -31.37
N SER A 80 8.16 29.37 -32.15
CA SER A 80 7.17 28.41 -32.66
C SER A 80 7.76 27.34 -33.57
N ASP A 81 8.81 27.66 -34.34
CA ASP A 81 9.54 26.70 -35.18
C ASP A 81 10.28 25.64 -34.36
N ILE A 82 10.87 26.01 -33.21
CA ILE A 82 11.48 25.04 -32.28
C ILE A 82 10.44 24.06 -31.75
N ARG A 83 9.23 24.55 -31.44
CA ARG A 83 8.14 23.73 -30.89
C ARG A 83 7.70 22.61 -31.84
N ALA A 84 7.91 22.75 -33.15
CA ALA A 84 7.61 21.70 -34.13
C ALA A 84 8.54 20.48 -34.00
N HIS A 85 9.73 20.64 -33.43
CA HIS A 85 10.70 19.56 -33.25
C HIS A 85 10.51 18.76 -31.95
N PHE A 86 9.59 19.20 -31.07
CA PHE A 86 9.27 18.47 -29.86
C PHE A 86 8.30 17.32 -30.17
N SER A 87 8.80 16.09 -30.06
CA SER A 87 8.06 14.85 -30.31
C SER A 87 7.95 13.96 -29.07
N SER A 88 7.00 13.03 -29.09
CA SER A 88 6.76 12.07 -28.01
C SER A 88 6.40 10.70 -28.59
N SER A 89 6.78 9.63 -27.87
CA SER A 89 6.26 8.27 -28.10
C SER A 89 4.97 7.98 -27.32
N GLY A 90 4.49 8.95 -26.54
CA GLY A 90 3.27 8.82 -25.74
C GLY A 90 2.05 9.05 -26.60
N GLU A 91 1.38 7.97 -26.95
CA GLU A 91 0.08 8.00 -27.63
C GLU A 91 -0.92 8.78 -26.78
N ASP A 92 -1.76 9.58 -27.44
CA ASP A 92 -2.83 10.36 -26.83
C ASP A 92 -2.41 11.39 -25.77
N LEU A 93 -1.12 11.78 -25.66
CA LEU A 93 -0.67 12.85 -24.75
C LEU A 93 -0.61 14.24 -25.38
N GLY A 94 -0.62 14.35 -26.71
CA GLY A 94 -0.57 15.62 -27.43
C GLY A 94 0.57 16.53 -26.96
N ASP A 95 0.28 17.82 -26.79
CA ASP A 95 1.27 18.81 -26.35
C ASP A 95 1.80 18.54 -24.94
N GLU A 96 1.00 17.95 -24.05
CA GLU A 96 1.44 17.57 -22.70
C GLU A 96 2.50 16.46 -22.70
N GLY A 97 2.49 15.64 -23.76
CA GLY A 97 3.43 14.54 -23.97
C GLY A 97 4.74 14.95 -24.62
N ARG A 98 4.72 16.00 -25.45
CA ARG A 98 5.87 16.37 -26.30
C ARG A 98 6.57 17.68 -25.88
N VAL A 99 5.83 18.69 -25.41
CA VAL A 99 6.40 20.02 -25.15
C VAL A 99 7.11 20.06 -23.78
N PRO A 100 8.33 20.62 -23.68
CA PRO A 100 8.99 20.86 -22.41
C PRO A 100 8.10 21.64 -21.43
N PRO A 101 8.09 21.29 -20.13
CA PRO A 101 7.22 21.96 -19.17
C PRO A 101 7.62 23.42 -18.96
N ALA A 102 6.63 24.29 -18.71
CA ALA A 102 6.90 25.62 -18.19
C ALA A 102 7.61 25.55 -16.83
N LEU A 103 8.50 26.50 -16.58
CA LEU A 103 9.32 26.61 -15.37
C LEU A 103 8.77 27.63 -14.37
N ASN A 104 7.58 28.21 -14.63
CA ASN A 104 6.90 29.07 -13.66
C ASN A 104 6.59 28.29 -12.37
N GLY A 105 7.04 28.79 -11.22
CA GLY A 105 6.78 28.17 -9.92
C GLY A 105 7.45 26.82 -9.69
N VAL A 106 8.47 26.44 -10.49
CA VAL A 106 9.13 25.13 -10.39
C VAL A 106 9.84 24.94 -9.05
N GLY A 107 10.36 26.00 -8.44
CA GLY A 107 10.98 25.97 -7.11
C GLY A 107 10.00 25.67 -5.97
N ARG A 108 8.73 26.10 -6.11
CA ARG A 108 7.63 25.72 -5.20
C ARG A 108 7.11 24.32 -5.46
N LYS A 109 7.24 23.83 -6.70
CA LYS A 109 6.71 22.52 -7.13
C LYS A 109 7.54 21.35 -6.64
N LEU A 110 8.85 21.41 -6.87
CA LEU A 110 9.75 20.29 -6.64
C LEU A 110 10.41 20.37 -5.27
N THR A 111 10.74 19.23 -4.68
CA THR A 111 11.66 19.21 -3.54
C THR A 111 13.05 19.64 -4.01
N ARG A 112 13.85 20.24 -3.11
CA ARG A 112 15.22 20.70 -3.43
C ARG A 112 16.05 19.61 -4.12
N GLY A 113 16.03 18.40 -3.56
CA GLY A 113 16.75 17.25 -4.13
C GLY A 113 16.23 16.83 -5.51
N ALA A 114 14.91 16.86 -5.74
CA ALA A 114 14.33 16.53 -7.03
C ALA A 114 14.61 17.59 -8.09
N LEU A 115 14.59 18.87 -7.73
CA LEU A 115 14.94 19.97 -8.63
C LEU A 115 16.40 19.85 -9.09
N LYS A 116 17.34 19.71 -8.14
CA LYS A 116 18.77 19.49 -8.44
C LYS A 116 18.98 18.30 -9.38
N LYS A 117 18.42 17.14 -9.03
CA LYS A 117 18.50 15.92 -9.86
C LYS A 117 17.86 16.08 -11.24
N THR A 118 16.79 16.86 -11.34
CA THR A 118 16.18 17.16 -12.64
C THR A 118 17.15 17.97 -13.51
N ILE A 119 17.77 19.02 -12.97
CA ILE A 119 18.75 19.87 -13.67
C ILE A 119 20.00 19.08 -14.10
N GLN A 120 20.39 18.06 -13.32
CA GLN A 120 21.45 17.11 -13.65
C GLN A 120 21.04 16.03 -14.68
N GLY A 121 19.78 15.98 -15.10
CA GLY A 121 19.27 14.93 -15.99
C GLY A 121 19.10 13.55 -15.32
N ALA A 122 19.16 13.47 -13.99
CA ALA A 122 19.17 12.22 -13.22
C ALA A 122 17.78 11.77 -12.72
N MET A 123 16.70 12.45 -13.12
CA MET A 123 15.31 12.11 -12.69
C MET A 123 14.30 12.18 -13.85
N PRO A 124 14.45 11.37 -14.91
CA PRO A 124 13.46 11.30 -15.97
C PRO A 124 12.18 10.61 -15.44
N VAL A 125 11.06 11.35 -15.43
CA VAL A 125 9.74 10.83 -15.01
C VAL A 125 8.71 10.82 -16.15
N ARG A 126 9.14 11.24 -17.35
CA ARG A 126 8.32 11.26 -18.57
C ARG A 126 9.08 10.49 -19.66
N PRO A 127 9.13 9.14 -19.57
CA PRO A 127 9.93 8.34 -20.49
C PRO A 127 9.50 8.49 -21.95
N TYR A 128 8.25 8.89 -22.17
CA TYR A 128 7.64 9.13 -23.49
C TYR A 128 8.06 10.43 -24.18
N MET A 129 8.74 11.37 -23.52
CA MET A 129 9.28 12.54 -24.22
C MET A 129 10.49 12.10 -25.06
N ASN A 130 10.67 12.58 -26.29
CA ASN A 130 11.89 12.30 -27.06
C ASN A 130 12.94 13.40 -26.87
N THR A 131 12.50 14.64 -26.71
CA THR A 131 13.38 15.78 -26.39
C THR A 131 14.01 15.56 -25.00
N ARG A 132 15.33 15.74 -24.92
CA ARG A 132 16.11 15.60 -23.68
C ARG A 132 16.64 16.95 -23.24
N MET A 133 16.53 17.23 -21.94
CA MET A 133 17.14 18.40 -21.34
C MET A 133 18.66 18.16 -21.20
N PRO A 134 19.52 19.15 -21.49
CA PRO A 134 20.95 19.03 -21.23
C PRO A 134 21.24 18.77 -19.75
N ASN A 135 22.31 18.03 -19.47
CA ASN A 135 22.85 17.89 -18.12
C ASN A 135 23.79 19.07 -17.84
N TRP A 136 23.48 19.85 -16.80
CA TRP A 136 24.25 21.05 -16.43
C TRP A 136 25.32 20.83 -15.35
N GLY A 137 25.48 19.60 -14.86
CA GLY A 137 26.45 19.27 -13.81
C GLY A 137 26.13 19.90 -12.45
N ASP A 138 26.95 19.60 -11.45
CA ASP A 138 26.66 19.93 -10.05
C ASP A 138 26.66 21.44 -9.79
N THR A 139 27.65 22.17 -10.33
CA THR A 139 27.80 23.60 -10.07
C THR A 139 26.59 24.40 -10.54
N HIS A 140 26.15 24.20 -11.79
CA HIS A 140 24.97 24.91 -12.28
C HIS A 140 23.69 24.39 -11.65
N ALA A 141 23.60 23.10 -11.34
CA ALA A 141 22.44 22.54 -10.68
C ALA A 141 22.24 23.10 -9.28
N ASP A 142 23.31 23.30 -8.50
CA ASP A 142 23.24 23.91 -7.17
C ASP A 142 22.77 25.37 -7.23
N ILE A 143 23.41 26.17 -8.09
CA ILE A 143 23.08 27.59 -8.28
C ILE A 143 21.62 27.76 -8.73
N LEU A 144 21.22 27.06 -9.80
CA LEU A 144 19.86 27.15 -10.33
C LEU A 144 18.81 26.64 -9.32
N THR A 145 19.11 25.57 -8.58
CA THR A 145 18.19 25.03 -7.57
C THR A 145 17.90 26.08 -6.50
N GLU A 146 18.93 26.74 -5.99
CA GLU A 146 18.76 27.81 -5.01
C GLU A 146 17.91 28.94 -5.58
N HIS A 147 18.30 29.47 -6.74
CA HIS A 147 17.62 30.62 -7.30
C HIS A 147 16.16 30.33 -7.68
N PHE A 148 15.84 29.13 -8.19
CA PHE A 148 14.45 28.74 -8.44
C PHE A 148 13.64 28.65 -7.14
N ILE A 149 14.18 28.05 -6.09
CA ILE A 149 13.49 27.89 -4.81
C ILE A 149 13.20 29.25 -4.18
N GLU A 150 14.24 30.08 -4.03
CA GLU A 150 14.11 31.39 -3.38
C GLU A 150 13.26 32.37 -4.19
N SER A 151 13.19 32.19 -5.52
CA SER A 151 12.30 33.00 -6.38
C SER A 151 10.83 32.56 -6.33
N ASP A 152 10.58 31.26 -6.14
CA ASP A 152 9.24 30.68 -6.35
C ASP A 152 8.53 30.34 -5.04
N LEU A 153 9.23 30.25 -3.90
CA LEU A 153 8.60 29.93 -2.61
C LEU A 153 7.78 31.11 -2.09
N GLU A 154 6.56 30.79 -1.66
CA GLU A 154 5.66 31.71 -0.98
C GLU A 154 5.99 31.72 0.52
N THR A 155 6.03 32.91 1.13
CA THR A 155 6.29 33.07 2.56
C THR A 155 5.11 32.65 3.44
N ASP A 156 3.91 32.57 2.88
CA ASP A 156 2.64 32.25 3.54
C ASP A 156 2.03 30.90 3.10
N GLU A 157 2.86 29.97 2.60
CA GLU A 157 2.39 28.66 2.12
C GLU A 157 1.64 27.88 3.22
N LYS A 158 0.36 27.56 2.94
CA LYS A 158 -0.48 26.81 3.88
C LYS A 158 0.06 25.40 4.07
N PRO A 159 0.26 24.93 5.32
CA PRO A 159 0.71 23.56 5.58
C PRO A 159 -0.36 22.54 5.17
N THR A 160 0.06 21.30 4.91
CA THR A 160 -0.86 20.17 4.73
C THR A 160 -1.30 19.60 6.09
N PRO A 161 -2.52 19.03 6.21
CA PRO A 161 -3.04 18.44 7.45
C PRO A 161 -2.15 17.35 8.09
N ARG A 162 -1.20 16.81 7.32
CA ARG A 162 -0.22 15.82 7.75
C ARG A 162 0.77 16.31 8.81
N LYS A 163 1.16 17.60 8.85
CA LYS A 163 2.28 18.08 9.68
C LYS A 163 2.06 17.75 11.17
N GLY A 164 2.84 16.82 11.72
CA GLY A 164 2.72 16.34 13.11
C GLY A 164 1.66 15.25 13.35
N ARG A 165 1.05 14.73 12.28
CA ARG A 165 0.03 13.67 12.30
C ARG A 165 0.36 12.56 11.30
N GLU A 166 1.59 12.45 10.81
CA GLU A 166 1.98 11.59 9.68
C GLU A 166 1.51 10.12 9.78
N ASN A 167 1.32 9.59 11.00
CA ASN A 167 1.06 8.17 11.28
C ASN A 167 -0.38 7.84 11.70
N GLN A 168 -1.40 8.62 11.32
CA GLN A 168 -2.78 8.25 11.66
C GLN A 168 -3.32 7.13 10.75
N VAL A 169 -3.65 6.00 11.38
CA VAL A 169 -4.23 4.81 10.78
C VAL A 169 -5.47 5.15 9.92
N GLY A 170 -5.60 4.51 8.76
CA GLY A 170 -6.80 4.57 7.90
C GLY A 170 -6.77 5.58 6.75
N ARG A 171 -5.85 6.55 6.73
CA ARG A 171 -5.74 7.52 5.60
C ARG A 171 -5.29 6.88 4.29
N ASN A 172 -4.35 5.94 4.37
CA ASN A 172 -3.86 5.19 3.22
C ASN A 172 -5.01 4.51 2.46
N MET A 173 -5.89 3.81 3.18
CA MET A 173 -7.03 3.10 2.62
C MET A 173 -7.95 4.03 1.80
N TRP A 174 -8.22 5.23 2.29
CA TRP A 174 -9.00 6.21 1.54
C TRP A 174 -8.27 6.73 0.31
N GLY A 175 -6.96 6.94 0.41
CA GLY A 175 -6.13 7.30 -0.74
C GLY A 175 -6.16 6.23 -1.83
N ARG A 176 -6.00 4.96 -1.43
CA ARG A 176 -6.13 3.79 -2.32
C ARG A 176 -7.48 3.78 -3.00
N ALA A 177 -8.58 3.89 -2.23
CA ALA A 177 -9.93 3.89 -2.76
C ALA A 177 -10.18 5.04 -3.74
N LEU A 178 -9.76 6.26 -3.40
CA LEU A 178 -9.87 7.43 -4.26
C LEU A 178 -9.10 7.27 -5.58
N MET A 179 -7.98 6.56 -5.59
CA MET A 179 -7.22 6.33 -6.83
C MET A 179 -7.86 5.32 -7.77
N GLY A 180 -8.67 4.38 -7.24
CA GLY A 180 -9.27 3.28 -7.98
C GLY A 180 -10.44 3.67 -8.90
N ILE A 181 -10.98 2.67 -9.61
CA ILE A 181 -12.08 2.84 -10.58
C ILE A 181 -13.39 3.36 -9.96
N ASP A 182 -13.67 3.00 -8.70
CA ASP A 182 -14.87 3.46 -7.96
C ASP A 182 -14.65 4.82 -7.26
N GLY A 183 -13.44 5.37 -7.35
CA GLY A 183 -13.04 6.63 -6.77
C GLY A 183 -13.01 7.78 -7.78
N LEU A 184 -11.93 8.57 -7.74
CA LEU A 184 -11.63 9.61 -8.71
C LEU A 184 -11.04 9.06 -10.01
N GLY A 185 -10.72 7.76 -10.07
CA GLY A 185 -10.27 7.12 -11.30
C GLY A 185 -8.89 7.54 -11.76
N CYS A 186 -7.98 7.93 -10.86
CA CYS A 186 -6.61 8.35 -11.20
C CYS A 186 -5.89 7.32 -12.10
N ILE A 187 -6.11 6.03 -11.83
CA ILE A 187 -5.53 4.90 -12.56
C ILE A 187 -6.02 4.74 -14.00
N GLN A 188 -7.06 5.47 -14.41
CA GLN A 188 -7.52 5.48 -15.79
C GLN A 188 -6.54 6.22 -16.70
N CYS A 189 -5.86 7.24 -16.18
CA CYS A 189 -4.92 8.06 -16.95
C CYS A 189 -3.47 7.92 -16.48
N HIS A 190 -3.23 7.49 -15.25
CA HIS A 190 -1.90 7.42 -14.68
C HIS A 190 -1.47 5.99 -14.42
N PRO A 191 -0.33 5.54 -14.99
CA PRO A 191 0.35 4.35 -14.50
C PRO A 191 0.65 4.45 -13.01
N LEU A 192 0.80 3.30 -12.36
CA LEU A 192 1.11 3.25 -10.94
C LEU A 192 2.07 2.12 -10.62
N ASN A 193 3.26 2.47 -10.16
CA ASN A 193 4.30 1.51 -9.75
C ASN A 193 4.67 0.53 -10.87
N GLY A 194 4.80 1.02 -12.09
CA GLY A 194 5.11 0.22 -13.28
C GLY A 194 3.90 -0.48 -13.93
N ASN A 195 2.73 -0.48 -13.27
CA ASN A 195 1.50 -1.00 -13.88
C ASN A 195 0.92 0.04 -14.82
N ARG A 196 0.57 -0.38 -16.04
CA ARG A 196 -0.06 0.49 -17.04
C ARG A 196 -1.41 1.00 -16.53
N SER A 197 -1.73 2.24 -16.87
CA SER A 197 -3.08 2.77 -16.68
C SER A 197 -4.10 2.06 -17.56
N LEU A 198 -5.37 2.16 -17.18
CA LEU A 198 -6.48 1.54 -17.90
C LEU A 198 -6.79 2.20 -19.27
N GLY A 199 -6.37 3.46 -19.44
CA GLY A 199 -6.53 4.22 -20.68
C GLY A 199 -5.27 5.00 -21.02
N ILE A 200 -5.34 6.35 -20.92
CA ILE A 200 -4.24 7.26 -21.26
C ILE A 200 -2.99 6.88 -20.47
N GLN A 201 -1.81 6.87 -21.09
CA GLN A 201 -0.54 6.55 -20.42
C GLN A 201 0.20 7.84 -20.02
N ALA A 202 -0.31 8.55 -19.01
CA ALA A 202 0.37 9.73 -18.47
C ALA A 202 1.60 9.35 -17.61
N MET A 203 2.06 10.27 -16.76
CA MET A 203 3.18 10.03 -15.85
C MET A 203 2.82 8.99 -14.77
N ASP A 204 3.75 8.08 -14.46
CA ASP A 204 3.59 7.15 -13.33
C ASP A 204 3.55 7.91 -12.00
N LEU A 205 2.46 7.74 -11.24
CA LEU A 205 2.23 8.46 -9.99
C LEU A 205 3.13 8.01 -8.84
N LYS A 206 3.82 6.86 -8.94
CA LYS A 206 4.83 6.43 -7.96
C LYS A 206 5.87 7.52 -7.68
N HIS A 207 6.21 8.31 -8.68
CA HIS A 207 7.25 9.34 -8.54
C HIS A 207 6.76 10.60 -7.83
N SER A 208 5.45 10.76 -7.58
CA SER A 208 4.84 12.01 -7.12
C SER A 208 5.36 12.43 -5.75
N SER A 209 5.24 11.54 -4.76
CA SER A 209 5.64 11.78 -3.37
C SER A 209 7.15 12.01 -3.21
N GLY A 210 7.96 11.33 -4.01
CA GLY A 210 9.42 11.47 -3.97
C GLY A 210 9.98 12.75 -4.59
N ARG A 211 9.18 13.50 -5.36
CA ARG A 211 9.67 14.67 -6.11
C ARG A 211 8.89 15.97 -5.89
N LEU A 212 7.61 15.87 -5.56
CA LEU A 212 6.74 17.04 -5.40
C LEU A 212 6.73 17.49 -3.94
N ARG A 213 6.44 18.77 -3.72
CA ARG A 213 6.09 19.29 -2.40
C ARG A 213 4.61 19.04 -2.11
N ALA A 214 4.29 18.57 -0.90
CA ALA A 214 2.91 18.23 -0.53
C ALA A 214 1.92 19.41 -0.64
N PRO A 215 2.28 20.66 -0.22
CA PRO A 215 1.39 21.80 -0.42
C PRO A 215 1.12 22.10 -1.91
N TRP A 216 2.16 22.03 -2.75
CA TRP A 216 1.99 22.18 -4.20
C TRP A 216 1.11 21.08 -4.80
N PHE A 217 1.29 19.83 -4.39
CA PHE A 217 0.46 18.71 -4.83
C PHE A 217 -1.01 18.94 -4.50
N ARG A 218 -1.32 19.41 -3.27
CA ARG A 218 -2.67 19.79 -2.87
C ARG A 218 -3.25 20.85 -3.78
N ASP A 219 -2.53 21.95 -3.99
CA ASP A 219 -3.06 23.07 -4.77
C ASP A 219 -3.24 22.69 -6.25
N TYR A 220 -2.32 21.89 -6.79
CA TYR A 220 -2.42 21.35 -8.16
C TYR A 220 -3.64 20.45 -8.35
N LEU A 221 -3.93 19.57 -7.38
CA LEU A 221 -5.12 18.71 -7.46
C LEU A 221 -6.44 19.49 -7.37
N MET A 222 -6.46 20.59 -6.61
CA MET A 222 -7.65 21.43 -6.48
C MET A 222 -7.98 22.14 -7.80
N ASP A 223 -6.98 22.68 -8.48
CA ASP A 223 -7.15 23.40 -9.75
C ASP A 223 -5.97 23.14 -10.72
N PRO A 224 -5.98 22.01 -11.44
CA PRO A 224 -4.91 21.68 -12.39
C PRO A 224 -4.77 22.72 -13.51
N ALA A 225 -5.88 23.30 -13.95
CA ALA A 225 -5.94 24.23 -15.07
C ALA A 225 -5.22 25.56 -14.76
N LYS A 226 -5.23 26.01 -13.50
CA LYS A 226 -4.44 27.17 -13.04
C LYS A 226 -2.93 26.98 -13.24
N PHE A 227 -2.42 25.77 -13.04
CA PHE A 227 -0.98 25.49 -13.20
C PHE A 227 -0.63 25.09 -14.64
N ARG A 228 -1.58 24.50 -15.36
CA ARG A 228 -1.40 23.99 -16.73
C ARG A 228 -2.67 24.27 -17.54
N PRO A 229 -2.78 25.45 -18.16
CA PRO A 229 -3.93 25.79 -19.00
C PRO A 229 -4.13 24.74 -20.10
N GLY A 230 -5.37 24.26 -20.25
CA GLY A 230 -5.72 23.22 -21.23
C GLY A 230 -5.30 21.79 -20.87
N THR A 231 -4.89 21.53 -19.62
CA THR A 231 -4.59 20.17 -19.18
C THR A 231 -5.82 19.25 -19.25
N ARG A 232 -5.60 17.97 -19.58
CA ARG A 232 -6.66 16.96 -19.58
C ARG A 232 -7.04 16.48 -18.19
N MET A 233 -6.22 16.81 -17.18
CA MET A 233 -6.51 16.44 -15.80
C MET A 233 -7.75 17.22 -15.32
N PRO A 234 -8.86 16.54 -14.96
CA PRO A 234 -10.06 17.23 -14.53
C PRO A 234 -9.86 17.84 -13.13
N SER A 235 -10.66 18.84 -12.79
CA SER A 235 -10.80 19.29 -11.41
C SER A 235 -11.77 18.35 -10.68
N PHE A 236 -11.25 17.58 -9.73
CA PHE A 236 -12.04 16.70 -8.86
C PHE A 236 -12.57 17.41 -7.60
N TRP A 237 -12.17 18.67 -7.40
CA TRP A 237 -12.61 19.52 -6.30
C TRP A 237 -13.07 20.90 -6.80
N PRO A 238 -14.08 20.97 -7.68
CA PRO A 238 -14.56 22.25 -8.21
C PRO A 238 -15.02 23.18 -7.08
N ASN A 239 -14.59 24.44 -7.15
CA ASN A 239 -14.81 25.43 -6.09
C ASN A 239 -14.32 24.99 -4.70
N GLY A 240 -13.34 24.07 -4.67
CA GLY A 240 -12.75 23.53 -3.46
C GLY A 240 -13.59 22.49 -2.74
N ASN A 241 -14.64 21.93 -3.35
CA ASN A 241 -15.51 20.91 -2.75
C ASN A 241 -15.36 19.54 -3.43
N PRO A 242 -15.35 18.42 -2.69
CA PRO A 242 -15.21 17.09 -3.28
C PRO A 242 -16.31 16.74 -4.27
N SER A 243 -15.94 16.28 -5.47
CA SER A 243 -16.90 15.69 -6.41
C SER A 243 -17.45 14.34 -5.93
N LEU A 244 -16.69 13.60 -5.12
CA LEU A 244 -17.08 12.31 -4.54
C LEU A 244 -17.32 12.43 -3.02
N LYS A 245 -18.45 11.92 -2.54
CA LYS A 245 -18.76 11.82 -1.10
C LYS A 245 -17.97 10.66 -0.45
N GLY A 246 -17.65 10.77 0.84
CA GLY A 246 -16.91 9.74 1.59
C GLY A 246 -15.39 9.95 1.61
N HIS A 247 -14.64 8.91 2.03
CA HIS A 247 -13.16 8.87 1.99
C HIS A 247 -12.48 10.06 2.67
N GLY A 248 -12.99 10.47 3.83
CA GLY A 248 -12.48 11.62 4.59
C GLY A 248 -13.39 12.85 4.58
N GLY A 249 -14.35 12.95 3.65
CA GLY A 249 -15.47 13.89 3.69
C GLY A 249 -15.14 15.37 3.42
N SER A 250 -13.86 15.75 3.34
CA SER A 250 -13.41 17.10 2.96
C SER A 250 -12.29 17.03 1.92
N SER A 251 -12.12 18.09 1.13
CA SER A 251 -11.12 18.19 0.07
C SER A 251 -9.70 18.00 0.61
N GLU A 252 -9.37 18.67 1.70
CA GLU A 252 -8.07 18.54 2.36
C GLU A 252 -7.78 17.10 2.78
N ARG A 253 -8.77 16.39 3.34
CA ARG A 253 -8.59 15.01 3.79
C ARG A 253 -8.47 14.02 2.64
N GLN A 254 -9.25 14.20 1.58
CA GLN A 254 -9.15 13.32 0.41
C GLN A 254 -7.79 13.45 -0.27
N ILE A 255 -7.33 14.68 -0.51
CA ILE A 255 -6.03 14.96 -1.10
C ILE A 255 -4.88 14.43 -0.22
N ASP A 256 -4.96 14.68 1.09
CA ASP A 256 -3.96 14.18 2.04
C ASP A 256 -3.93 12.65 2.08
N SER A 257 -5.09 11.99 1.96
CA SER A 257 -5.18 10.53 1.89
C SER A 257 -4.52 9.98 0.63
N ILE A 258 -4.74 10.61 -0.54
CA ILE A 258 -4.04 10.26 -1.79
C ILE A 258 -2.52 10.43 -1.61
N TRP A 259 -2.08 11.53 -1.01
CA TRP A 259 -0.66 11.76 -0.73
C TRP A 259 -0.07 10.70 0.21
N ALA A 260 -0.78 10.34 1.29
CA ALA A 260 -0.36 9.29 2.21
C ALA A 260 -0.18 7.95 1.48
N TYR A 261 -1.18 7.56 0.69
CA TYR A 261 -1.12 6.35 -0.12
C TYR A 261 0.08 6.34 -1.09
N LEU A 262 0.34 7.45 -1.80
CA LEU A 262 1.49 7.54 -2.72
C LEU A 262 2.85 7.53 -2.00
N ASN A 263 2.93 7.94 -0.72
CA ASN A 263 4.16 7.80 0.07
C ASN A 263 4.38 6.36 0.55
N GLU A 264 3.30 5.66 0.84
CA GLU A 264 3.32 4.31 1.41
C GLU A 264 3.09 3.24 0.34
N LEU A 265 3.15 3.61 -0.95
CA LEU A 265 2.82 2.74 -2.07
C LEU A 265 3.61 1.43 -2.08
N GLY A 266 4.88 1.46 -1.66
CA GLY A 266 5.71 0.26 -1.56
C GLY A 266 5.27 -0.74 -0.47
N GLN A 267 4.37 -0.33 0.43
CA GLN A 267 3.82 -1.13 1.52
C GLN A 267 2.29 -1.29 1.39
N SER A 268 1.72 -0.82 0.28
CA SER A 268 0.26 -0.72 0.08
C SER A 268 -0.15 -1.52 -1.15
N ARG A 269 -1.38 -2.04 -1.13
CA ARG A 269 -1.99 -2.68 -2.30
C ARG A 269 -2.21 -1.67 -3.43
N LEU A 270 -2.29 -2.15 -4.67
CA LEU A 270 -2.74 -1.32 -5.80
C LEU A 270 -4.22 -0.97 -5.65
N PRO A 271 -4.71 0.13 -6.26
CA PRO A 271 -6.10 0.50 -6.19
C PRO A 271 -6.98 -0.51 -6.94
N LEU A 272 -8.25 -0.62 -6.55
CA LEU A 272 -9.24 -1.42 -7.26
C LEU A 272 -9.24 -1.04 -8.76
N GLY A 273 -9.15 -2.05 -9.63
CA GLY A 273 -9.00 -1.89 -11.08
C GLY A 273 -7.57 -2.10 -11.58
N MET A 274 -6.56 -2.07 -10.72
CA MET A 274 -5.16 -2.40 -11.04
C MET A 274 -4.63 -3.65 -10.33
N GLU A 275 -5.46 -4.30 -9.52
CA GLU A 275 -5.08 -5.51 -8.80
C GLU A 275 -5.20 -6.75 -9.68
N SER A 276 -4.19 -7.62 -9.62
CA SER A 276 -4.26 -8.97 -10.18
C SER A 276 -5.28 -9.78 -9.38
N LYS A 277 -6.51 -9.96 -9.90
CA LYS A 277 -7.49 -10.88 -9.32
C LYS A 277 -6.94 -12.31 -9.45
N GLY A 278 -6.25 -12.80 -8.43
CA GLY A 278 -5.70 -14.17 -8.40
C GLY A 278 -4.58 -14.46 -7.39
N ASP A 279 -3.91 -13.44 -6.85
CA ASP A 279 -2.64 -13.64 -6.11
C ASP A 279 -2.79 -13.87 -4.60
N PHE A 280 -4.01 -13.87 -4.04
CA PHE A 280 -4.21 -13.85 -2.58
C PHE A 280 -4.75 -15.15 -1.98
N MET A 281 -5.01 -16.15 -2.82
CA MET A 281 -5.43 -17.46 -2.34
C MET A 281 -4.26 -18.20 -1.71
N LEU A 282 -4.31 -18.40 -0.39
CA LEU A 282 -3.35 -19.23 0.31
C LEU A 282 -3.56 -20.69 -0.09
N LYS A 283 -2.49 -21.34 -0.55
CA LYS A 283 -2.52 -22.74 -1.01
C LYS A 283 -1.54 -23.57 -0.18
N PRO A 284 -2.03 -24.38 0.78
CA PRO A 284 -1.19 -25.35 1.48
C PRO A 284 -0.83 -26.48 0.50
N GLU A 285 0.35 -26.42 -0.12
CA GLU A 285 0.72 -27.43 -1.13
C GLU A 285 1.45 -28.64 -0.52
N ARG A 286 2.61 -28.42 0.11
CA ARG A 286 3.51 -29.50 0.55
C ARG A 286 3.47 -29.77 2.05
N ARG A 287 3.24 -28.73 2.84
CA ARG A 287 3.19 -28.80 4.31
C ARG A 287 1.97 -28.02 4.82
N PRO A 288 1.44 -28.35 6.00
CA PRO A 288 0.38 -27.56 6.60
C PRO A 288 0.80 -26.09 6.74
N MET A 289 -0.15 -25.20 6.50
CA MET A 289 0.01 -23.76 6.65
C MET A 289 -0.75 -23.30 7.87
N VAL A 290 -0.10 -22.58 8.78
CA VAL A 290 -0.76 -21.93 9.93
C VAL A 290 -0.85 -20.44 9.64
N PHE A 291 -2.07 -19.90 9.67
CA PHE A 291 -2.35 -18.51 9.33
C PHE A 291 -3.22 -17.85 10.40
N ARG A 292 -2.71 -16.77 11.00
CA ARG A 292 -3.47 -15.95 11.96
C ARG A 292 -4.27 -14.89 11.22
N THR A 293 -5.58 -14.86 11.44
CA THR A 293 -6.50 -13.92 10.81
C THR A 293 -7.74 -13.71 11.68
N PHE A 294 -8.66 -12.87 11.24
CA PHE A 294 -9.97 -12.72 11.83
C PHE A 294 -10.99 -13.42 10.94
N MET A 295 -11.80 -14.30 11.55
CA MET A 295 -12.79 -15.09 10.83
C MET A 295 -14.18 -14.83 11.39
N LYS A 296 -15.19 -14.87 10.50
CA LYS A 296 -16.58 -14.62 10.88
C LYS A 296 -17.06 -15.55 12.00
N ASP A 297 -16.76 -16.84 11.88
CA ASP A 297 -17.27 -17.87 12.79
C ASP A 297 -16.23 -18.36 13.82
N ALA A 298 -14.93 -18.07 13.62
CA ALA A 298 -13.86 -18.40 14.58
C ALA A 298 -13.33 -17.18 15.36
N GLY A 299 -13.89 -15.99 15.12
CA GLY A 299 -13.59 -14.76 15.87
C GLY A 299 -12.30 -14.04 15.47
N LEU A 300 -11.97 -13.00 16.25
CA LEU A 300 -10.81 -12.13 16.03
C LEU A 300 -9.48 -12.74 16.50
N HIS A 301 -9.50 -13.93 17.09
CA HIS A 301 -8.31 -14.64 17.56
C HIS A 301 -8.13 -15.97 16.81
N ALA A 302 -8.62 -16.02 15.56
CA ALA A 302 -8.62 -17.23 14.77
C ALA A 302 -7.21 -17.61 14.29
N ILE A 303 -6.92 -18.89 14.39
CA ILE A 303 -5.73 -19.55 13.86
C ILE A 303 -6.22 -20.61 12.88
N ALA A 304 -6.11 -20.33 11.58
CA ALA A 304 -6.48 -21.27 10.53
C ALA A 304 -5.30 -22.20 10.22
N VAL A 305 -5.57 -23.48 10.12
CA VAL A 305 -4.61 -24.53 9.72
C VAL A 305 -5.09 -25.13 8.41
N GLY A 306 -4.30 -24.93 7.37
CA GLY A 306 -4.59 -25.43 6.04
C GLY A 306 -3.77 -26.67 5.72
N PHE A 307 -4.40 -27.79 5.38
CA PHE A 307 -3.72 -29.02 4.93
C PHE A 307 -3.73 -29.16 3.41
N SER A 308 -2.79 -29.93 2.86
CA SER A 308 -2.65 -30.16 1.41
C SER A 308 -3.69 -31.08 0.79
N ARG A 309 -4.57 -31.68 1.62
CA ARG A 309 -5.61 -32.62 1.20
C ARG A 309 -6.98 -31.93 1.00
N ASN A 310 -7.01 -30.62 0.73
CA ASN A 310 -8.23 -29.82 0.57
C ASN A 310 -9.21 -29.88 1.76
N PHE A 311 -8.67 -30.03 2.97
CA PHE A 311 -9.40 -29.87 4.22
C PHE A 311 -8.63 -28.94 5.14
N HIS A 312 -9.35 -28.16 5.91
CA HIS A 312 -8.79 -27.09 6.72
C HIS A 312 -9.60 -26.94 8.01
N VAL A 313 -8.95 -26.42 9.06
CA VAL A 313 -9.57 -26.22 10.37
C VAL A 313 -9.21 -24.84 10.91
N ALA A 314 -10.05 -24.28 11.78
CA ALA A 314 -9.77 -23.02 12.48
C ALA A 314 -9.96 -23.15 13.98
N PHE A 315 -9.00 -22.62 14.74
CA PHE A 315 -8.98 -22.58 16.19
C PHE A 315 -9.21 -21.15 16.69
N ASP A 316 -10.13 -20.96 17.63
CA ASP A 316 -10.24 -19.69 18.37
C ASP A 316 -9.28 -19.73 19.57
N SER A 317 -8.21 -18.94 19.52
CA SER A 317 -7.25 -18.90 20.61
C SER A 317 -7.73 -18.13 21.84
N LYS A 318 -8.85 -17.40 21.76
CA LYS A 318 -9.44 -16.74 22.93
C LYS A 318 -10.20 -17.75 23.79
N SER A 319 -11.04 -18.59 23.18
CA SER A 319 -11.78 -19.63 23.89
C SER A 319 -11.09 -20.99 23.92
N CYS A 320 -9.93 -21.14 23.27
CA CYS A 320 -9.13 -22.37 23.18
C CYS A 320 -9.93 -23.57 22.65
N ARG A 321 -10.56 -23.40 21.48
CA ARG A 321 -11.37 -24.44 20.85
C ARG A 321 -11.24 -24.44 19.34
N TRP A 322 -11.40 -25.62 18.73
CA TRP A 322 -11.65 -25.74 17.30
C TRP A 322 -13.08 -25.30 16.99
N MET A 323 -13.22 -24.37 16.04
CA MET A 323 -14.49 -23.73 15.68
C MET A 323 -15.01 -24.22 14.34
N LEU A 324 -14.13 -24.37 13.36
CA LEU A 324 -14.50 -24.65 11.97
C LEU A 324 -13.66 -25.76 11.41
N ALA A 325 -14.30 -26.61 10.60
CA ALA A 325 -13.65 -27.42 9.59
C ALA A 325 -14.32 -27.14 8.25
N TRP A 326 -13.55 -27.17 7.16
CA TRP A 326 -14.11 -27.05 5.81
C TRP A 326 -13.29 -27.81 4.78
N SER A 327 -13.92 -28.13 3.64
CA SER A 327 -13.27 -28.71 2.47
C SER A 327 -13.28 -27.78 1.28
N GLY A 328 -12.21 -27.76 0.49
CA GLY A 328 -12.09 -26.90 -0.70
C GLY A 328 -10.84 -26.03 -0.66
N PRO A 329 -10.87 -24.81 -1.23
CA PRO A 329 -9.78 -23.84 -1.08
C PRO A 329 -9.58 -23.41 0.37
N PHE A 330 -8.33 -23.11 0.76
CA PHE A 330 -7.99 -22.78 2.14
C PHE A 330 -8.56 -21.44 2.57
N LEU A 331 -7.88 -20.34 2.26
CA LEU A 331 -8.34 -19.00 2.60
C LEU A 331 -7.91 -18.02 1.53
N ASP A 332 -8.78 -17.05 1.27
CA ASP A 332 -8.40 -15.84 0.56
C ASP A 332 -7.84 -14.83 1.57
N ALA A 333 -6.54 -14.53 1.47
CA ALA A 333 -5.89 -13.56 2.34
C ALA A 333 -6.19 -12.10 1.96
N GLU A 334 -6.99 -11.86 0.91
CA GLU A 334 -7.35 -10.53 0.42
C GLU A 334 -7.83 -9.61 1.54
N ALA A 335 -8.76 -10.08 2.37
CA ALA A 335 -9.34 -9.28 3.45
C ALA A 335 -8.38 -9.05 4.62
N THR A 336 -7.42 -9.96 4.86
CA THR A 336 -6.46 -9.84 5.98
C THR A 336 -5.40 -8.78 5.71
N TRP A 337 -5.10 -8.51 4.43
CA TRP A 337 -4.06 -7.58 4.01
C TRP A 337 -4.57 -6.19 3.61
N ASP A 338 -5.88 -6.02 3.36
CA ASP A 338 -6.46 -4.71 2.98
C ASP A 338 -6.85 -3.86 4.20
N ASP A 339 -7.54 -4.49 5.16
CA ASP A 339 -7.95 -3.87 6.42
C ASP A 339 -8.09 -5.00 7.43
N ARG A 340 -7.24 -5.00 8.47
CA ARG A 340 -7.30 -6.06 9.49
C ARG A 340 -8.68 -6.15 10.14
N PHE A 341 -9.54 -5.14 10.03
CA PHE A 341 -10.82 -5.14 10.73
C PHE A 341 -12.01 -5.62 9.91
N THR A 342 -12.06 -5.41 8.58
CA THR A 342 -13.25 -5.76 7.78
C THR A 342 -12.98 -5.84 6.27
N PRO A 343 -13.57 -6.81 5.55
CA PRO A 343 -14.49 -7.85 6.03
C PRO A 343 -13.76 -9.03 6.71
N LEU A 344 -14.46 -9.74 7.61
CA LEU A 344 -13.91 -10.95 8.25
C LEU A 344 -13.78 -12.07 7.22
N THR A 345 -12.65 -12.77 7.25
CA THR A 345 -12.38 -13.89 6.32
C THR A 345 -13.38 -15.01 6.58
N SER A 346 -13.96 -15.57 5.52
CA SER A 346 -14.83 -16.76 5.60
C SER A 346 -14.15 -17.94 4.90
N PRO A 347 -14.41 -19.20 5.34
CA PRO A 347 -13.97 -20.38 4.61
C PRO A 347 -14.39 -20.30 3.13
N SER A 348 -13.48 -20.62 2.21
CA SER A 348 -13.75 -20.61 0.77
C SER A 348 -14.38 -21.91 0.26
N GLY A 349 -14.80 -22.80 1.15
CA GLY A 349 -15.33 -24.12 0.81
C GLY A 349 -16.43 -24.59 1.78
N ASP A 350 -16.86 -25.84 1.63
CA ASP A 350 -18.01 -26.40 2.35
C ASP A 350 -17.67 -26.63 3.83
N GLN A 351 -18.47 -26.07 4.74
CA GLN A 351 -18.30 -26.29 6.18
C GLN A 351 -18.63 -27.73 6.57
N LEU A 352 -17.86 -28.26 7.52
CA LEU A 352 -17.95 -29.63 8.01
C LEU A 352 -18.26 -29.61 9.52
N PRO A 353 -19.31 -30.32 9.97
CA PRO A 353 -19.77 -30.32 11.36
C PRO A 353 -18.92 -31.24 12.26
N TRP A 354 -17.59 -31.10 12.20
CA TRP A 354 -16.66 -31.97 12.94
C TRP A 354 -16.47 -31.58 14.40
N PHE A 355 -16.72 -30.31 14.74
CA PHE A 355 -16.44 -29.80 16.06
C PHE A 355 -17.74 -29.47 16.82
N PRO A 356 -17.86 -29.93 18.07
CA PRO A 356 -18.99 -29.57 18.90
C PRO A 356 -18.99 -28.08 19.22
N GLN A 357 -20.18 -27.48 19.23
CA GLN A 357 -20.47 -26.12 19.65
C GLN A 357 -20.62 -26.01 21.17
N SER A 358 -20.97 -27.12 21.84
CA SER A 358 -21.05 -27.23 23.30
C SER A 358 -19.67 -27.21 23.98
N ASN A 359 -19.62 -27.06 25.32
CA ASN A 359 -18.37 -27.04 26.08
C ASN A 359 -17.58 -28.34 25.90
N PRO A 360 -16.28 -28.30 25.51
CA PRO A 360 -15.55 -29.52 25.17
C PRO A 360 -15.20 -30.41 26.38
N PHE A 361 -15.48 -29.99 27.62
CA PHE A 361 -15.13 -30.75 28.81
C PHE A 361 -16.18 -30.67 29.92
N TRP A 362 -16.10 -31.61 30.86
CA TRP A 362 -16.91 -31.63 32.09
C TRP A 362 -16.05 -31.95 33.31
N LYS A 363 -16.33 -31.30 34.45
CA LYS A 363 -15.68 -31.54 35.74
C LYS A 363 -16.64 -32.19 36.74
N GLN A 364 -16.11 -32.97 37.68
CA GLN A 364 -16.92 -33.63 38.71
C GLN A 364 -17.72 -32.67 39.60
N GLU A 365 -17.20 -31.45 39.82
CA GLU A 365 -17.86 -30.40 40.61
C GLU A 365 -19.00 -29.69 39.87
N ASP A 366 -19.16 -29.93 38.56
CA ASP A 366 -20.25 -29.36 37.75
C ASP A 366 -21.59 -30.07 38.11
N THR A 367 -22.24 -29.59 39.16
CA THR A 367 -23.49 -30.12 39.73
C THR A 367 -24.72 -29.48 39.08
N GLY A 368 -25.00 -29.80 37.81
CA GLY A 368 -26.22 -29.34 37.12
C GLY A 368 -26.15 -29.42 35.60
N ARG A 369 -27.33 -29.40 34.95
CA ARG A 369 -27.52 -29.51 33.48
C ARG A 369 -26.49 -28.66 32.71
N GLN A 370 -26.00 -29.27 31.63
CA GLN A 370 -24.91 -28.80 30.80
C GLN A 370 -25.10 -27.36 30.29
N GLY A 371 -23.99 -26.62 30.25
CA GLY A 371 -23.82 -25.48 29.36
C GLY A 371 -24.25 -24.12 29.93
N ALA A 372 -23.29 -23.33 30.40
CA ALA A 372 -23.36 -21.86 30.32
C ALA A 372 -22.08 -21.15 30.73
N ASN A 373 -21.25 -21.75 31.59
CA ASN A 373 -20.01 -21.08 31.99
C ASN A 373 -18.92 -21.38 30.96
N LEU A 374 -18.85 -20.44 30.01
CA LEU A 374 -17.73 -20.12 29.12
C LEU A 374 -16.39 -20.50 29.75
N ASN A 375 -15.40 -20.82 28.92
CA ASN A 375 -14.02 -21.13 29.30
C ASN A 375 -13.34 -19.95 30.06
N ILE A 376 -13.78 -19.65 31.28
CA ILE A 376 -13.50 -18.41 32.04
C ILE A 376 -12.00 -18.28 32.37
N ASN A 377 -11.22 -19.36 32.23
CA ASN A 377 -9.77 -19.36 32.42
C ASN A 377 -9.01 -20.08 31.27
N ALA A 378 -9.55 -20.08 30.05
CA ALA A 378 -8.78 -20.57 28.90
C ALA A 378 -7.57 -19.68 28.65
N VAL A 379 -6.38 -20.28 28.63
CA VAL A 379 -5.13 -19.58 28.33
C VAL A 379 -4.43 -20.29 27.19
N PHE A 380 -4.34 -19.62 26.04
CA PHE A 380 -3.60 -20.13 24.90
C PHE A 380 -2.10 -19.89 25.07
N SER A 381 -1.32 -20.97 25.17
CA SER A 381 0.12 -20.92 25.40
C SER A 381 0.93 -20.89 24.11
N GLY A 382 0.35 -21.28 22.97
CA GLY A 382 1.01 -21.28 21.66
C GLY A 382 0.81 -22.58 20.90
N TYR A 383 1.58 -22.78 19.83
CA TYR A 383 1.64 -24.05 19.11
C TYR A 383 3.07 -24.39 18.70
N ARG A 384 3.37 -25.67 18.56
CA ARG A 384 4.65 -26.19 18.04
C ARG A 384 4.40 -26.95 16.76
N LEU A 385 5.23 -26.74 15.74
CA LEU A 385 5.18 -27.50 14.49
C LEU A 385 6.10 -28.71 14.60
N ASP A 386 5.62 -29.88 14.20
CA ASP A 386 6.47 -31.06 14.02
C ASP A 386 7.28 -31.00 12.71
N GLY A 387 8.06 -32.05 12.42
CA GLY A 387 8.87 -32.14 11.20
C GLY A 387 8.07 -32.16 9.90
N GLN A 388 6.77 -32.45 9.96
CA GLN A 388 5.86 -32.41 8.80
C GLN A 388 5.09 -31.08 8.73
N GLY A 389 5.26 -30.19 9.72
CA GLY A 389 4.57 -28.91 9.83
C GLY A 389 3.18 -29.00 10.47
N ILE A 390 2.81 -30.14 11.06
CA ILE A 390 1.52 -30.30 11.76
C ILE A 390 1.62 -29.56 13.11
N PRO A 391 0.71 -28.63 13.42
CA PRO A 391 0.73 -27.91 14.68
C PRO A 391 0.12 -28.71 15.84
N SER A 392 0.87 -28.85 16.93
CA SER A 392 0.37 -29.17 18.26
C SER A 392 0.01 -27.87 18.99
N PHE A 393 -1.26 -27.66 19.32
CA PHE A 393 -1.74 -26.50 20.06
C PHE A 393 -1.65 -26.76 21.56
N HIS A 394 -1.09 -25.80 22.31
CA HIS A 394 -0.90 -25.89 23.74
C HIS A 394 -1.73 -24.81 24.45
N TYR A 395 -2.54 -25.23 25.42
CA TYR A 395 -3.37 -24.32 26.18
C TYR A 395 -3.76 -24.90 27.54
N THR A 396 -4.12 -24.02 28.47
CA THR A 396 -4.74 -24.41 29.74
C THR A 396 -6.25 -24.25 29.60
N LEU A 397 -7.00 -25.31 29.91
CA LEU A 397 -8.45 -25.32 29.85
C LEU A 397 -9.00 -26.11 31.03
N GLY A 398 -10.01 -25.57 31.73
CA GLY A 398 -10.58 -26.25 32.89
C GLY A 398 -9.55 -26.56 34.00
N GLY A 399 -8.43 -25.84 34.06
CA GLY A 399 -7.33 -26.11 34.99
C GLY A 399 -6.39 -27.24 34.57
N GLY A 400 -6.68 -27.97 33.49
CA GLY A 400 -5.77 -28.95 32.90
C GLY A 400 -4.87 -28.32 31.83
N VAL A 401 -3.64 -28.81 31.71
CA VAL A 401 -2.75 -28.48 30.59
C VAL A 401 -3.07 -29.41 29.43
N VAL A 402 -3.36 -28.84 28.26
CA VAL A 402 -3.82 -29.57 27.07
C VAL A 402 -2.83 -29.40 25.92
N GLU A 403 -2.49 -30.51 25.28
CA GLU A 403 -1.91 -30.55 23.94
C GLU A 403 -2.95 -31.13 22.98
N ASP A 404 -3.30 -30.40 21.93
CA ASP A 404 -4.32 -30.77 20.95
C ASP A 404 -3.75 -30.71 19.53
N GLN A 405 -3.78 -31.84 18.84
CA GLN A 405 -3.24 -31.98 17.49
C GLN A 405 -4.28 -32.57 16.56
N ILE A 406 -4.40 -31.97 15.37
CA ILE A 406 -5.25 -32.47 14.28
C ILE A 406 -4.37 -32.83 13.09
N GLU A 407 -4.48 -34.08 12.65
CA GLU A 407 -3.83 -34.60 11.46
C GLU A 407 -4.86 -34.84 10.34
N PRO A 408 -4.53 -34.49 9.08
CA PRO A 408 -5.42 -34.72 7.96
C PRO A 408 -5.40 -36.19 7.52
N LEU A 409 -6.59 -36.76 7.31
CA LEU A 409 -6.77 -38.07 6.68
C LEU A 409 -7.28 -37.90 5.23
N HIS A 410 -7.43 -39.00 4.49
CA HIS A 410 -7.93 -38.96 3.11
C HIS A 410 -9.36 -38.38 3.01
N ASN A 411 -10.24 -38.73 3.95
CA ASN A 411 -11.65 -38.34 3.97
C ASN A 411 -12.10 -37.82 5.34
N GLY A 412 -11.20 -37.23 6.11
CA GLY A 412 -11.48 -36.84 7.49
C GLY A 412 -10.29 -36.30 8.25
N ILE A 413 -10.39 -36.32 9.56
CA ILE A 413 -9.32 -35.93 10.49
C ILE A 413 -9.07 -37.02 11.53
N GLN A 414 -7.86 -37.01 12.06
CA GLN A 414 -7.50 -37.66 13.31
C GLN A 414 -7.18 -36.55 14.32
N ARG A 415 -7.84 -36.57 15.47
CA ARG A 415 -7.54 -35.65 16.56
C ARG A 415 -6.98 -36.42 17.74
N THR A 416 -5.88 -35.92 18.28
CA THR A 416 -5.23 -36.44 19.48
C THR A 416 -5.24 -35.32 20.51
N VAL A 417 -5.84 -35.56 21.67
CA VAL A 417 -5.85 -34.62 22.79
C VAL A 417 -5.17 -35.28 23.97
N LYS A 418 -4.16 -34.62 24.50
CA LYS A 418 -3.47 -35.00 25.74
C LYS A 418 -3.80 -34.00 26.83
N VAL A 419 -4.16 -34.51 28.00
CA VAL A 419 -4.51 -33.72 29.18
C VAL A 419 -3.64 -34.18 30.35
N SER A 420 -3.14 -33.22 31.14
CA SER A 420 -2.29 -33.49 32.30
C SER A 420 -2.96 -34.34 33.39
N ALA A 421 -2.14 -35.09 34.14
CA ALA A 421 -2.57 -35.99 35.23
C ALA A 421 -3.43 -35.34 36.31
N ASP A 422 -3.10 -34.10 36.63
CA ASP A 422 -3.62 -33.30 37.73
C ASP A 422 -4.87 -32.50 37.31
N SER A 423 -5.40 -32.80 36.13
CA SER A 423 -6.58 -32.13 35.60
C SER A 423 -7.85 -32.53 36.32
N SER A 424 -8.72 -31.55 36.57
CA SER A 424 -10.09 -31.75 37.06
C SER A 424 -11.08 -32.19 35.97
N ILE A 425 -10.63 -32.36 34.73
CA ILE A 425 -11.45 -32.75 33.59
C ILE A 425 -11.68 -34.27 33.60
N HIS A 426 -12.94 -34.69 33.61
CA HIS A 426 -13.34 -36.09 33.67
C HIS A 426 -13.91 -36.64 32.36
N LYS A 427 -14.48 -35.77 31.53
CA LYS A 427 -15.02 -36.14 30.21
C LYS A 427 -14.63 -35.10 29.19
N TRP A 428 -14.41 -35.54 27.96
CA TRP A 428 -14.12 -34.69 26.82
C TRP A 428 -15.15 -34.92 25.71
N LEU A 429 -15.83 -33.87 25.26
CA LEU A 429 -16.81 -33.94 24.18
C LEU A 429 -16.07 -33.95 22.85
N ILE A 430 -16.31 -35.00 22.05
CA ILE A 430 -15.62 -35.20 20.77
C ILE A 430 -16.52 -34.97 19.56
N TYR A 431 -17.84 -35.13 19.71
CA TYR A 431 -18.80 -34.94 18.62
C TYR A 431 -20.21 -34.69 19.16
N GLU A 432 -21.02 -33.90 18.46
CA GLU A 432 -22.44 -33.70 18.73
C GLU A 432 -23.23 -33.67 17.42
N SER A 433 -24.45 -34.21 17.44
CA SER A 433 -25.36 -34.19 16.29
C SER A 433 -26.79 -34.49 16.76
N VAL A 434 -27.80 -34.24 15.93
CA VAL A 434 -29.20 -34.54 16.28
C VAL A 434 -29.37 -36.04 16.51
N HIS A 435 -28.78 -36.89 15.67
CA HIS A 435 -28.76 -38.34 15.87
C HIS A 435 -27.36 -38.95 15.70
N ILE A 436 -26.95 -39.73 16.70
CA ILE A 436 -25.75 -40.56 16.66
C ILE A 436 -26.16 -42.02 16.94
N SER A 437 -25.83 -42.93 16.04
CA SER A 437 -26.03 -44.37 16.19
C SER A 437 -24.71 -45.09 16.45
N LYS A 438 -24.73 -46.07 17.37
CA LYS A 438 -23.60 -46.97 17.61
C LYS A 438 -23.56 -48.05 16.54
N VAL A 439 -22.49 -48.10 15.76
CA VAL A 439 -22.25 -49.13 14.73
C VAL A 439 -21.47 -50.30 15.33
N ASP A 440 -20.50 -50.01 16.20
CA ASP A 440 -19.70 -50.98 16.95
C ASP A 440 -19.26 -50.38 18.31
N HIS A 441 -18.54 -51.13 19.14
CA HIS A 441 -18.02 -50.68 20.44
C HIS A 441 -17.25 -49.36 20.35
N LEU A 442 -16.45 -49.17 19.31
CA LEU A 442 -15.61 -47.99 19.09
C LEU A 442 -15.97 -47.19 17.82
N LEU A 443 -17.11 -47.50 17.18
CA LEU A 443 -17.53 -46.89 15.93
C LEU A 443 -18.96 -46.35 16.03
N PHE A 444 -19.12 -45.08 15.68
CA PHE A 444 -20.38 -44.35 15.72
C PHE A 444 -20.64 -43.68 14.36
N GLN A 445 -21.91 -43.49 14.03
CA GLN A 445 -22.34 -42.82 12.81
C GLN A 445 -23.29 -41.69 13.15
N SER A 446 -23.08 -40.51 12.56
CA SER A 446 -24.01 -39.38 12.65
C SER A 446 -25.00 -39.37 11.49
N ASP A 447 -26.14 -38.72 11.71
CA ASP A 447 -27.12 -38.37 10.68
C ASP A 447 -26.58 -37.50 9.54
N GLN A 448 -25.42 -36.89 9.73
CA GLN A 448 -24.70 -36.09 8.74
C GLN A 448 -23.75 -36.92 7.86
N ASN A 449 -23.87 -38.26 7.88
CA ASN A 449 -23.02 -39.19 7.16
C ASN A 449 -21.53 -39.09 7.53
N PHE A 450 -21.22 -38.93 8.82
CA PHE A 450 -19.85 -39.05 9.33
C PHE A 450 -19.71 -40.29 10.22
N LEU A 451 -18.57 -40.97 10.08
CA LEU A 451 -18.13 -42.04 10.96
C LEU A 451 -17.13 -41.48 11.97
N ILE A 452 -17.41 -41.73 13.26
CA ILE A 452 -16.55 -41.37 14.38
C ILE A 452 -15.98 -42.66 14.96
N ARG A 453 -14.67 -42.87 14.81
CA ARG A 453 -13.96 -44.02 15.36
C ARG A 453 -13.06 -43.58 16.50
N ILE A 454 -13.22 -44.22 17.66
CA ILE A 454 -12.38 -43.97 18.83
C ILE A 454 -11.21 -44.95 18.80
N GLU A 455 -10.00 -44.42 18.70
CA GLU A 455 -8.74 -45.19 18.68
C GLU A 455 -8.18 -45.36 20.10
N LYS A 456 -8.41 -44.38 20.98
CA LYS A 456 -7.98 -44.40 22.38
C LYS A 456 -8.97 -43.63 23.26
N GLY A 457 -9.44 -44.26 24.32
CA GLY A 457 -10.40 -43.71 25.28
C GLY A 457 -11.64 -44.58 25.46
N ILE A 458 -12.45 -44.28 26.47
CA ILE A 458 -13.70 -44.99 26.77
C ILE A 458 -14.88 -44.14 26.30
N PRO A 459 -15.63 -44.55 25.25
CA PRO A 459 -16.80 -43.81 24.79
C PRO A 459 -17.91 -43.74 25.83
N LEU A 460 -18.57 -42.60 25.90
CA LEU A 460 -19.84 -42.40 26.58
C LEU A 460 -20.78 -41.60 25.69
N MET A 461 -21.93 -42.16 25.34
CA MET A 461 -22.98 -41.44 24.62
C MET A 461 -23.98 -40.87 25.62
N VAL A 462 -24.33 -39.60 25.45
CA VAL A 462 -25.26 -38.87 26.32
C VAL A 462 -26.37 -38.28 25.47
N GLU A 463 -27.62 -38.43 25.90
CA GLU A 463 -28.79 -37.77 25.30
C GLU A 463 -29.01 -36.42 25.99
N GLU A 464 -29.19 -35.38 25.17
CA GLU A 464 -29.46 -34.01 25.60
C GLU A 464 -30.78 -33.51 24.97
N ASP A 465 -31.34 -32.42 25.50
CA ASP A 465 -32.68 -31.91 25.12
C ASP A 465 -32.83 -31.63 23.60
N HIS A 466 -31.71 -31.46 22.86
CA HIS A 466 -31.69 -31.15 21.41
C HIS A 466 -30.78 -32.05 20.55
N GLY A 467 -30.33 -33.20 21.06
CA GLY A 467 -29.50 -34.13 20.27
C GLY A 467 -28.72 -35.13 21.10
N LYS A 468 -27.75 -35.78 20.47
CA LYS A 468 -26.82 -36.71 21.10
C LYS A 468 -25.41 -36.16 21.12
N GLN A 469 -24.72 -36.42 22.21
CA GLN A 469 -23.32 -36.08 22.40
C GLN A 469 -22.49 -37.34 22.59
N LEU A 470 -21.32 -37.36 21.96
CA LEU A 470 -20.33 -38.41 22.13
C LEU A 470 -19.15 -37.86 22.93
N TRP A 471 -18.97 -38.42 24.11
CA TRP A 471 -17.92 -38.08 25.06
C TRP A 471 -16.87 -39.19 25.14
N ILE A 472 -15.66 -38.83 25.54
CA ILE A 472 -14.64 -39.77 26.01
C ILE A 472 -14.44 -39.55 27.50
N GLN A 473 -14.59 -40.61 28.29
CA GLN A 473 -14.26 -40.60 29.70
C GLN A 473 -12.74 -40.62 29.88
N LEU A 474 -12.24 -39.70 30.70
CA LEU A 474 -10.84 -39.64 31.10
C LEU A 474 -10.69 -40.30 32.46
N SER A 475 -9.71 -41.19 32.60
CA SER A 475 -9.38 -41.86 33.86
C SER A 475 -8.30 -41.08 34.60
N PRO A 476 -8.33 -41.00 35.94
CA PRO A 476 -7.28 -40.35 36.73
C PRO A 476 -5.97 -41.15 36.64
N ALA A 477 -5.13 -40.81 35.66
CA ALA A 477 -3.81 -41.38 35.41
C ALA A 477 -2.83 -40.26 35.05
N SER A 478 -1.52 -40.53 35.14
CA SER A 478 -0.44 -39.54 35.03
C SER A 478 -0.32 -38.80 33.68
N GLU A 479 -0.97 -39.28 32.62
CA GLU A 479 -1.13 -38.56 31.36
C GLU A 479 -2.35 -39.16 30.66
N MET A 480 -3.34 -38.32 30.32
CA MET A 480 -4.59 -38.77 29.72
C MET A 480 -4.57 -38.43 28.24
N GLU A 481 -4.50 -39.45 27.37
CA GLU A 481 -4.54 -39.28 25.93
C GLU A 481 -5.81 -39.90 25.36
N LEU A 482 -6.56 -39.09 24.61
CA LEU A 482 -7.68 -39.54 23.78
C LEU A 482 -7.33 -39.35 22.31
N LYS A 483 -7.78 -40.29 21.49
CA LYS A 483 -7.52 -40.29 20.05
C LYS A 483 -8.74 -40.81 19.31
N TYR A 484 -9.19 -40.06 18.32
CA TYR A 484 -10.33 -40.43 17.49
C TYR A 484 -10.20 -39.90 16.07
N THR A 485 -10.96 -40.50 15.16
CA THR A 485 -11.09 -40.03 13.79
C THR A 485 -12.53 -39.67 13.47
N VAL A 486 -12.71 -38.62 12.67
CA VAL A 486 -14.00 -38.23 12.09
C VAL A 486 -13.83 -38.26 10.58
N ARG A 487 -14.58 -39.13 9.89
CA ARG A 487 -14.45 -39.34 8.44
C ARG A 487 -15.79 -39.30 7.76
N ARG A 488 -15.87 -38.74 6.55
CA ARG A 488 -17.08 -38.79 5.75
C ARG A 488 -17.36 -40.25 5.37
N HIS A 489 -18.56 -40.73 5.67
CA HIS A 489 -19.00 -42.03 5.21
C HIS A 489 -19.20 -41.94 3.69
N THR A 490 -18.31 -42.58 2.96
CA THR A 490 -18.48 -42.80 1.52
C THR A 490 -19.02 -44.23 1.40
N PRO A 491 -20.17 -44.45 0.75
CA PRO A 491 -20.73 -45.78 0.55
C PRO A 491 -19.76 -46.75 -0.13
#